data_AF-A0A4V2HU71-F1
#
_entry.id   AF-A0A4V2HU71-F1
#
_cell.length_a   1.000
_cell.length_b   1.000
_cell.length_c   1.000
_cell.angle_alpha   90.00
_cell.angle_beta   90.00
_cell.angle_gamma   90.00
#
_symmetry.space_group_name_H-M   'P 1'
#
loop_
_entity.id
_entity.type
_entity.pdbx_description
1 polymer ?
#
loop_
_entity_poly.entity_id
_entity_poly.type
_entity_poly.pdbx_seq_one_letter_code
_entity_poly.pdbx_strand_id
1 'polypeptide(L)'
;MQYNQPYGVSDPNAPYLNGNPATGQAGSIPPAASIEYPQREIVALINKNGITPANSDLTQLAQSVQQQKPNYGVDAGTANAYQVTLDPAPTAYRDGLTVRMLVTHSPTGPSVLNVNALGPKPIKKRSGKDIQAGEFWAGDVIELVYDGSVFFVIGANAVSMLSASLDYYVATTGSDTLNDGLTPGTPFATVQHAINVTMSFNLNGYQVTIHVANGVYNGQISLPLMNGSGAVKITGNPGSPGSVQFTHNLGTTILCAGPGYWLEGCKISCTAGNPAVGDNGNCLWSHGNNGGITVNNIEWGVAAYGQIVATDGGTVGLTGSHTISGSATYHFWCQVNSLIILNPVTRPTWNIPAPASFSGAFCYTSMLGVWVNPMGTTTGYGNVTGKKYQADMNSTIVTGQGVNHFPGNVAGATSTGGQYM
;
A
#
# COMPACT_ATOMS: atom_id res chain seq x y z
N MET A 1 -47.92 -12.51 3.63
CA MET A 1 -49.33 -12.66 3.26
C MET A 1 -50.21 -12.87 4.49
N GLN A 2 -51.41 -12.31 4.51
CA GLN A 2 -52.42 -12.57 5.55
C GLN A 2 -53.04 -13.96 5.36
N TYR A 3 -53.31 -14.68 6.45
CA TYR A 3 -54.04 -15.95 6.39
C TYR A 3 -55.49 -15.71 5.98
N ASN A 4 -56.03 -16.58 5.12
CA ASN A 4 -57.43 -16.56 4.71
C ASN A 4 -58.10 -17.82 5.28
N GLN A 5 -59.00 -17.66 6.24
CA GLN A 5 -59.74 -18.75 6.88
C GLN A 5 -60.71 -19.45 5.91
N PRO A 6 -61.19 -20.68 6.21
CA PRO A 6 -62.18 -21.35 5.39
C PRO A 6 -63.42 -20.51 5.10
N TYR A 7 -63.96 -20.65 3.89
CA TYR A 7 -65.14 -19.89 3.46
C TYR A 7 -66.34 -20.16 4.37
N GLY A 8 -67.02 -19.10 4.80
CA GLY A 8 -68.17 -19.17 5.69
C GLY A 8 -67.84 -19.36 7.17
N VAL A 9 -66.55 -19.37 7.57
CA VAL A 9 -66.13 -19.44 8.97
C VAL A 9 -65.80 -18.04 9.50
N SER A 10 -66.39 -17.69 10.66
CA SER A 10 -66.23 -16.37 11.30
C SER A 10 -64.94 -16.22 12.10
N ASP A 11 -64.37 -17.32 12.58
CA ASP A 11 -63.07 -17.31 13.27
C ASP A 11 -61.94 -17.10 12.23
N PRO A 12 -61.23 -15.96 12.28
CA PRO A 12 -60.17 -15.64 11.32
C PRO A 12 -58.95 -16.57 11.43
N ASN A 13 -58.83 -17.37 12.50
CA ASN A 13 -57.73 -18.31 12.69
C ASN A 13 -58.15 -19.78 12.55
N ALA A 14 -59.39 -20.05 12.12
CA ALA A 14 -59.89 -21.41 11.98
C ALA A 14 -59.01 -22.24 11.02
N PRO A 15 -58.61 -23.47 11.40
CA PRO A 15 -57.82 -24.32 10.53
C PRO A 15 -58.65 -24.89 9.38
N TYR A 16 -57.98 -25.22 8.28
CA TYR A 16 -58.58 -26.04 7.22
C TYR A 16 -58.71 -27.50 7.68
N LEU A 17 -59.91 -28.03 7.58
CA LEU A 17 -60.24 -29.41 7.94
C LEU A 17 -60.33 -30.26 6.67
N ASN A 18 -59.72 -31.44 6.70
CA ASN A 18 -59.92 -32.43 5.65
C ASN A 18 -61.35 -32.99 5.72
N GLY A 19 -61.94 -33.26 4.57
CA GLY A 19 -63.16 -34.05 4.51
C GLY A 19 -62.86 -35.50 4.90
N ASN A 20 -63.69 -36.09 5.76
CA ASN A 20 -63.64 -37.49 6.11
C ASN A 20 -64.99 -38.16 5.82
N PRO A 21 -65.14 -38.83 4.67
CA PRO A 21 -66.38 -39.50 4.29
C PRO A 21 -66.80 -40.61 5.28
N ALA A 22 -65.85 -41.26 5.94
CA ALA A 22 -66.15 -42.34 6.89
C ALA A 22 -66.84 -41.84 8.16
N THR A 23 -66.67 -40.56 8.50
CA THR A 23 -67.32 -39.92 9.66
C THR A 23 -68.39 -38.89 9.26
N GLY A 24 -68.66 -38.74 7.96
CA GLY A 24 -69.55 -37.69 7.44
C GLY A 24 -69.01 -36.26 7.61
N GLN A 25 -67.73 -36.09 7.95
CA GLN A 25 -67.13 -34.77 8.13
C GLN A 25 -66.90 -34.11 6.77
N ALA A 26 -67.53 -32.97 6.55
CA ALA A 26 -67.27 -32.13 5.38
C ALA A 26 -65.88 -31.47 5.49
N GLY A 27 -65.20 -31.35 4.35
CA GLY A 27 -63.95 -30.59 4.28
C GLY A 27 -64.21 -29.08 4.30
N SER A 28 -63.22 -28.32 4.76
CA SER A 28 -63.22 -26.87 4.66
C SER A 28 -63.24 -26.42 3.20
N ILE A 29 -64.05 -25.40 2.89
CA ILE A 29 -64.11 -24.80 1.56
C ILE A 29 -63.01 -23.72 1.46
N PRO A 30 -62.03 -23.85 0.56
CA PRO A 30 -61.04 -22.79 0.33
C PRO A 30 -61.69 -21.56 -0.31
N PRO A 31 -61.59 -20.36 0.29
CA PRO A 31 -61.94 -19.13 -0.42
C PRO A 31 -60.95 -18.90 -1.56
N ALA A 32 -61.39 -18.28 -2.66
CA ALA A 32 -60.52 -18.00 -3.81
C ALA A 32 -59.21 -17.26 -3.43
N ALA A 33 -59.30 -16.33 -2.47
CA ALA A 33 -58.16 -15.56 -1.96
C ALA A 33 -57.03 -16.45 -1.38
N SER A 34 -57.35 -17.61 -0.79
CA SER A 34 -56.33 -18.50 -0.22
C SER A 34 -55.48 -19.20 -1.30
N ILE A 35 -55.95 -19.23 -2.54
CA ILE A 35 -55.27 -19.81 -3.70
C ILE A 35 -54.67 -18.73 -4.59
N GLU A 36 -55.45 -17.70 -4.93
CA GLU A 36 -55.03 -16.67 -5.89
C GLU A 36 -53.92 -15.78 -5.37
N TYR A 37 -53.98 -15.35 -4.10
CA TYR A 37 -53.00 -14.39 -3.57
C TYR A 37 -51.58 -14.97 -3.53
N PRO A 38 -51.33 -16.21 -3.05
CA PRO A 38 -50.02 -16.84 -3.17
C PRO A 38 -49.51 -16.95 -4.60
N GLN A 39 -50.37 -17.37 -5.53
CA GLN A 39 -49.96 -17.50 -6.93
C GLN A 39 -49.57 -16.15 -7.52
N ARG A 40 -50.38 -15.10 -7.27
CA ARG A 40 -50.09 -13.75 -7.77
C ARG A 40 -48.84 -13.15 -7.12
N GLU A 41 -48.59 -13.40 -5.84
CA GLU A 41 -47.38 -12.94 -5.14
C GLU A 41 -46.11 -13.60 -5.73
N ILE A 42 -46.16 -14.92 -5.99
CA ILE A 42 -45.09 -15.66 -6.67
C ILE A 42 -44.87 -15.14 -8.10
N VAL A 43 -45.96 -14.98 -8.87
CA VAL A 43 -45.91 -14.45 -10.24
C VAL A 43 -45.36 -13.02 -10.27
N ALA A 44 -45.69 -12.19 -9.28
CA ALA A 44 -45.15 -10.84 -9.18
C ALA A 44 -43.62 -10.85 -8.98
N LEU A 45 -43.09 -11.74 -8.13
CA LEU A 45 -41.65 -11.89 -7.93
C LEU A 45 -40.94 -12.37 -9.20
N ILE A 46 -41.51 -13.34 -9.91
CA ILE A 46 -40.99 -13.88 -11.18
C ILE A 46 -40.89 -12.76 -12.23
N ASN A 47 -41.99 -12.02 -12.43
CA ASN A 47 -42.01 -10.86 -13.34
C ASN A 47 -40.97 -9.80 -12.94
N LYS A 48 -40.80 -9.54 -11.64
CA LYS A 48 -39.84 -8.55 -11.13
C LYS A 48 -38.41 -8.89 -11.52
N ASN A 49 -38.09 -10.18 -11.54
CA ASN A 49 -36.79 -10.68 -11.97
C ASN A 49 -36.63 -10.71 -13.50
N GLY A 50 -37.61 -10.21 -14.27
CA GLY A 50 -37.56 -10.17 -15.73
C GLY A 50 -37.89 -11.50 -16.40
N ILE A 51 -38.47 -12.44 -15.65
CA ILE A 51 -38.85 -13.76 -16.16
C ILE A 51 -40.34 -13.71 -16.55
N THR A 52 -40.68 -14.18 -17.75
CA THR A 52 -42.08 -14.30 -18.19
C THR A 52 -42.68 -15.59 -17.61
N PRO A 53 -43.74 -15.52 -16.77
CA PRO A 53 -44.32 -16.70 -16.16
C PRO A 53 -44.93 -17.65 -17.18
N ALA A 54 -44.68 -18.95 -17.03
CA ALA A 54 -45.24 -19.97 -17.92
C ALA A 54 -45.60 -21.24 -17.15
N ASN A 55 -46.78 -21.80 -17.41
CA ASN A 55 -47.23 -23.05 -16.77
C ASN A 55 -46.38 -24.26 -17.19
N SER A 56 -45.67 -24.18 -18.31
CA SER A 56 -44.73 -25.20 -18.78
C SER A 56 -43.38 -25.16 -18.06
N ASP A 57 -43.05 -24.10 -17.31
CA ASP A 57 -41.80 -23.99 -16.55
C ASP A 57 -42.07 -24.06 -15.03
N LEU A 58 -41.74 -25.19 -14.43
CA LEU A 58 -41.87 -25.42 -12.99
C LEU A 58 -40.62 -24.98 -12.19
N THR A 59 -39.62 -24.38 -12.84
CA THR A 59 -38.36 -23.90 -12.24
C THR A 59 -38.28 -22.38 -12.10
N GLN A 60 -39.23 -21.64 -12.68
CA GLN A 60 -39.28 -20.17 -12.70
C GLN A 60 -39.13 -19.49 -11.32
N LEU A 61 -39.67 -20.08 -10.25
CA LEU A 61 -39.49 -19.56 -8.90
C LEU A 61 -38.02 -19.67 -8.44
N ALA A 62 -37.37 -20.81 -8.72
CA ALA A 62 -35.96 -21.00 -8.39
C ALA A 62 -35.05 -20.07 -9.20
N GLN A 63 -35.31 -19.92 -10.52
CA GLN A 63 -34.62 -18.95 -11.37
C GLN A 63 -34.76 -17.52 -10.83
N SER A 64 -35.96 -17.14 -10.40
CA SER A 64 -36.24 -15.83 -9.81
C SER A 64 -35.45 -15.60 -8.51
N VAL A 65 -35.31 -16.63 -7.68
CA VAL A 65 -34.49 -16.56 -6.45
C VAL A 65 -33.01 -16.42 -6.79
N GLN A 66 -32.51 -17.10 -7.83
CA GLN A 66 -31.11 -16.99 -8.26
C GLN A 66 -30.77 -15.62 -8.85
N GLN A 67 -31.72 -15.00 -9.56
CA GLN A 67 -31.49 -13.71 -10.23
C GLN A 67 -31.31 -12.54 -9.25
N GLN A 68 -31.99 -12.57 -8.10
CA GLN A 68 -31.90 -11.58 -7.01
C GLN A 68 -32.03 -10.11 -7.46
N LYS A 69 -32.74 -9.84 -8.56
CA LYS A 69 -32.91 -8.49 -9.13
C LYS A 69 -33.53 -7.46 -8.17
N PRO A 70 -34.47 -7.83 -7.27
CA PRO A 70 -35.00 -6.89 -6.27
C PRO A 70 -33.95 -6.30 -5.32
N ASN A 71 -32.78 -6.94 -5.18
CA ASN A 71 -31.67 -6.44 -4.37
C ASN A 71 -30.62 -5.69 -5.19
N TYR A 72 -30.77 -5.60 -6.52
CA TYR A 72 -29.80 -4.96 -7.41
C TYR A 72 -30.26 -3.58 -7.86
N GLY A 73 -29.34 -2.62 -7.92
CA GLY A 73 -29.57 -1.37 -8.61
C GLY A 73 -28.29 -0.71 -9.12
N VAL A 74 -28.48 0.20 -10.07
CA VAL A 74 -27.40 1.02 -10.61
C VAL A 74 -27.29 2.29 -9.79
N ASP A 75 -26.06 2.64 -9.41
CA ASP A 75 -25.78 3.93 -8.78
C ASP A 75 -26.19 5.08 -9.70
N ALA A 76 -27.08 5.94 -9.21
CA ALA A 76 -27.53 7.16 -9.88
C ALA A 76 -27.06 8.44 -9.16
N GLY A 77 -26.18 8.28 -8.16
CA GLY A 77 -25.63 9.37 -7.36
C GLY A 77 -24.38 9.99 -7.97
N THR A 78 -23.55 10.54 -7.11
CA THR A 78 -22.22 11.10 -7.45
C THR A 78 -21.14 10.40 -6.64
N ALA A 79 -19.87 10.64 -6.97
CA ALA A 79 -18.74 10.13 -6.18
C ALA A 79 -18.93 10.39 -4.67
N ASN A 80 -18.72 9.35 -3.85
CA ASN A 80 -18.92 9.32 -2.39
C ASN A 80 -20.36 9.52 -1.88
N ALA A 81 -21.33 9.83 -2.74
CA ALA A 81 -22.74 10.01 -2.38
C ALA A 81 -23.63 9.19 -3.32
N TYR A 82 -23.62 7.88 -3.11
CA TYR A 82 -24.27 6.91 -3.98
C TYR A 82 -25.78 6.85 -3.74
N GLN A 83 -26.52 6.57 -4.82
CA GLN A 83 -27.98 6.42 -4.76
C GLN A 83 -28.43 5.18 -5.51
N VAL A 84 -29.21 4.33 -4.85
CA VAL A 84 -29.79 3.13 -5.45
C VAL A 84 -31.30 3.15 -5.31
N THR A 85 -32.01 2.84 -6.39
CA THR A 85 -33.46 2.62 -6.35
C THR A 85 -33.73 1.13 -6.47
N LEU A 86 -34.11 0.49 -5.38
CA LEU A 86 -34.61 -0.87 -5.36
C LEU A 86 -36.11 -0.89 -5.66
N ASP A 87 -36.56 -2.00 -6.21
CA ASP A 87 -37.95 -2.23 -6.56
C ASP A 87 -38.33 -3.69 -6.23
N PRO A 88 -39.22 -3.94 -5.24
CA PRO A 88 -40.04 -2.97 -4.50
C PRO A 88 -39.21 -2.05 -3.61
N ALA A 89 -39.66 -0.79 -3.48
CA ALA A 89 -39.00 0.19 -2.63
C ALA A 89 -39.10 -0.23 -1.14
N PRO A 90 -37.97 -0.41 -0.43
CA PRO A 90 -38.00 -0.62 1.01
C PRO A 90 -38.56 0.63 1.71
N THR A 91 -39.33 0.42 2.79
CA THR A 91 -39.91 1.52 3.58
C THR A 91 -39.01 2.00 4.72
N ALA A 92 -37.97 1.23 5.04
CA ALA A 92 -36.94 1.57 6.04
C ALA A 92 -35.71 0.67 5.82
N TYR A 93 -34.57 1.10 6.34
CA TYR A 93 -33.43 0.20 6.51
C TYR A 93 -33.72 -0.80 7.63
N ARG A 94 -33.50 -2.08 7.35
CA ARG A 94 -33.61 -3.17 8.33
C ARG A 94 -32.29 -3.91 8.38
N ASP A 95 -31.90 -4.35 9.56
CA ASP A 95 -30.67 -5.13 9.77
C ASP A 95 -30.66 -6.33 8.82
N GLY A 96 -29.52 -6.54 8.14
CA GLY A 96 -29.36 -7.56 7.12
C GLY A 96 -29.85 -7.18 5.72
N LEU A 97 -30.33 -5.95 5.48
CA LEU A 97 -30.66 -5.51 4.12
C LEU A 97 -29.40 -5.58 3.23
N THR A 98 -29.47 -6.44 2.21
CA THR A 98 -28.44 -6.58 1.20
C THR A 98 -28.78 -5.75 -0.04
N VAL A 99 -27.83 -4.94 -0.49
CA VAL A 99 -27.90 -4.17 -1.72
C VAL A 99 -26.72 -4.55 -2.60
N ARG A 100 -26.99 -4.91 -3.85
CA ARG A 100 -25.97 -5.07 -4.90
C ARG A 100 -26.01 -3.86 -5.80
N MET A 101 -24.91 -3.13 -5.85
CA MET A 101 -24.83 -1.87 -6.56
C MET A 101 -23.83 -1.96 -7.69
N LEU A 102 -24.25 -1.61 -8.91
CA LEU A 102 -23.29 -1.25 -9.95
C LEU A 102 -22.81 0.18 -9.68
N VAL A 103 -21.53 0.31 -9.36
CA VAL A 103 -20.88 1.59 -9.07
C VAL A 103 -20.72 2.37 -10.38
N THR A 104 -21.14 3.64 -10.43
CA THR A 104 -20.93 4.50 -11.61
C THR A 104 -19.85 5.56 -11.41
N HIS A 105 -19.48 5.84 -10.15
CA HIS A 105 -18.42 6.77 -9.79
C HIS A 105 -17.48 6.14 -8.77
N SER A 106 -16.18 6.11 -9.04
CA SER A 106 -15.19 5.61 -8.08
C SER A 106 -15.13 6.51 -6.82
N PRO A 107 -15.00 5.95 -5.61
CA PRO A 107 -14.85 6.73 -4.38
C PRO A 107 -13.51 7.46 -4.36
N THR A 108 -13.50 8.62 -3.72
CA THR A 108 -12.28 9.38 -3.38
C THR A 108 -12.12 9.56 -1.87
N GLY A 109 -13.07 9.09 -1.06
CA GLY A 109 -13.04 9.20 0.40
C GLY A 109 -14.25 8.55 1.08
N PRO A 110 -14.55 8.96 2.34
CA PRO A 110 -15.70 8.45 3.08
C PRO A 110 -16.98 8.57 2.26
N SER A 111 -17.69 7.45 2.12
CA SER A 111 -18.81 7.32 1.20
C SER A 111 -20.11 6.97 1.92
N VAL A 112 -21.24 7.36 1.34
CA VAL A 112 -22.59 7.02 1.83
C VAL A 112 -23.43 6.37 0.73
N LEU A 113 -24.39 5.55 1.12
CA LEU A 113 -25.44 5.02 0.25
C LEU A 113 -26.81 5.54 0.70
N ASN A 114 -27.60 6.06 -0.24
CA ASN A 114 -29.02 6.37 -0.03
C ASN A 114 -29.89 5.45 -0.89
N VAL A 115 -30.60 4.52 -0.25
CA VAL A 115 -31.53 3.59 -0.91
C VAL A 115 -32.92 4.21 -0.92
N ASN A 116 -33.53 4.37 -2.11
CA ASN A 116 -34.90 4.86 -2.30
C ASN A 116 -35.23 6.13 -1.49
N ALA A 117 -34.27 7.05 -1.35
CA ALA A 117 -34.39 8.29 -0.57
C ALA A 117 -34.74 8.09 0.92
N LEU A 118 -34.45 6.93 1.53
CA LEU A 118 -34.65 6.65 2.96
C LEU A 118 -33.69 7.42 3.89
N GLY A 119 -32.66 8.04 3.31
CA GLY A 119 -31.62 8.78 4.02
C GLY A 119 -30.25 8.14 3.82
N PRO A 120 -29.18 8.93 3.71
CA PRO A 120 -27.83 8.40 3.48
C PRO A 120 -27.32 7.66 4.72
N LYS A 121 -26.71 6.50 4.50
CA LYS A 121 -26.02 5.70 5.52
C LYS A 121 -24.55 5.55 5.15
N PRO A 122 -23.61 5.66 6.11
CA PRO A 122 -22.19 5.46 5.83
C PRO A 122 -21.92 4.08 5.26
N ILE A 123 -20.99 4.01 4.31
CA ILE A 123 -20.40 2.78 3.81
C ILE A 123 -19.05 2.60 4.49
N LYS A 124 -18.78 1.40 5.00
CA LYS A 124 -17.56 1.03 5.72
C LYS A 124 -16.94 -0.22 5.12
N LYS A 125 -15.62 -0.33 5.27
CA LYS A 125 -14.87 -1.56 5.01
C LYS A 125 -15.24 -2.62 6.06
N ARG A 126 -14.98 -3.90 5.78
CA ARG A 126 -15.14 -4.99 6.77
C ARG A 126 -14.40 -4.73 8.10
N SER A 127 -13.32 -3.92 8.06
CA SER A 127 -12.57 -3.50 9.23
C SER A 127 -13.25 -2.41 10.08
N GLY A 128 -14.40 -1.88 9.67
CA GLY A 128 -15.08 -0.75 10.33
C GLY A 128 -14.59 0.64 9.92
N LYS A 129 -13.51 0.72 9.11
CA LYS A 129 -12.95 2.00 8.63
C LYS A 129 -13.77 2.59 7.47
N ASP A 130 -13.62 3.89 7.26
CA ASP A 130 -14.17 4.58 6.10
C ASP A 130 -13.63 4.04 4.78
N ILE A 131 -14.46 4.11 3.75
CA ILE A 131 -14.04 3.92 2.36
C ILE A 131 -13.00 5.00 2.00
N GLN A 132 -12.00 4.60 1.21
CA GLN A 132 -10.95 5.47 0.71
C GLN A 132 -10.92 5.40 -0.82
N ALA A 133 -10.16 6.29 -1.44
CA ALA A 133 -9.88 6.22 -2.87
C ALA A 133 -9.32 4.83 -3.24
N GLY A 134 -9.82 4.26 -4.34
CA GLY A 134 -9.34 2.97 -4.88
C GLY A 134 -9.91 1.69 -4.25
N GLU A 135 -10.86 1.79 -3.30
CA GLU A 135 -11.46 0.60 -2.68
C GLU A 135 -12.33 -0.23 -3.64
N PHE A 136 -12.98 0.43 -4.60
CA PHE A 136 -13.73 -0.13 -5.72
C PHE A 136 -13.81 0.91 -6.84
N TRP A 137 -14.19 0.54 -8.06
CA TRP A 137 -14.19 1.43 -9.23
C TRP A 137 -15.56 1.53 -9.91
N ALA A 138 -15.77 2.60 -10.67
CA ALA A 138 -16.85 2.67 -11.64
C ALA A 138 -16.83 1.44 -12.56
N GLY A 139 -17.96 0.75 -12.67
CA GLY A 139 -18.10 -0.53 -13.36
C GLY A 139 -18.14 -1.75 -12.44
N ASP A 140 -17.70 -1.63 -11.18
CA ASP A 140 -17.77 -2.74 -10.23
C ASP A 140 -19.20 -2.99 -9.75
N VAL A 141 -19.54 -4.26 -9.54
CA VAL A 141 -20.72 -4.65 -8.78
C VAL A 141 -20.29 -5.01 -7.37
N ILE A 142 -20.67 -4.17 -6.40
CA ILE A 142 -20.36 -4.40 -4.99
C ILE A 142 -21.59 -4.89 -4.23
N GLU A 143 -21.38 -5.71 -3.20
CA GLU A 143 -22.42 -6.12 -2.25
C GLU A 143 -22.27 -5.35 -0.94
N LEU A 144 -23.38 -4.78 -0.46
CA LEU A 144 -23.47 -3.95 0.72
C LEU A 144 -24.49 -4.55 1.69
N VAL A 145 -24.12 -4.73 2.95
CA VAL A 145 -25.03 -5.28 3.97
C VAL A 145 -25.20 -4.28 5.11
N TYR A 146 -26.44 -3.91 5.41
CA TYR A 146 -26.78 -3.00 6.51
C TYR A 146 -26.73 -3.72 7.86
N ASP A 147 -26.08 -3.15 8.87
CA ASP A 147 -25.95 -3.75 10.22
C ASP A 147 -26.88 -3.14 11.28
N GLY A 148 -27.71 -2.17 10.90
CA GLY A 148 -28.52 -1.37 11.82
C GLY A 148 -28.07 0.09 11.93
N SER A 149 -26.84 0.40 11.52
CA SER A 149 -26.25 1.74 11.55
C SER A 149 -25.57 2.15 10.24
N VAL A 150 -24.76 1.25 9.66
CA VAL A 150 -23.93 1.47 8.48
C VAL A 150 -24.06 0.32 7.48
N PHE A 151 -23.63 0.55 6.24
CA PHE A 151 -23.43 -0.51 5.25
C PHE A 151 -21.99 -0.99 5.26
N PHE A 152 -21.79 -2.31 5.32
CA PHE A 152 -20.48 -2.92 5.09
C PHE A 152 -20.35 -3.41 3.65
N VAL A 153 -19.22 -3.09 3.01
CA VAL A 153 -18.87 -3.71 1.72
C VAL A 153 -18.41 -5.15 1.96
N ILE A 154 -19.05 -6.09 1.28
CA ILE A 154 -18.73 -7.52 1.30
C ILE A 154 -17.96 -7.88 0.04
N GLY A 155 -16.86 -8.62 0.18
CA GLY A 155 -16.07 -9.11 -0.96
C GLY A 155 -15.07 -8.12 -1.56
N ALA A 156 -15.04 -6.85 -1.12
CA ALA A 156 -13.97 -5.92 -1.48
C ALA A 156 -12.67 -6.29 -0.74
N ASN A 157 -11.89 -7.21 -1.31
CA ASN A 157 -10.52 -7.53 -0.91
C ASN A 157 -9.65 -7.77 -2.15
N ALA A 158 -9.82 -6.96 -3.19
CA ALA A 158 -8.73 -6.77 -4.13
C ALA A 158 -7.96 -5.55 -3.64
N VAL A 159 -6.83 -5.74 -2.97
CA VAL A 159 -5.78 -4.72 -3.03
C VAL A 159 -5.59 -4.49 -4.52
N SER A 160 -5.94 -3.30 -4.99
CA SER A 160 -5.92 -2.95 -6.40
C SER A 160 -4.59 -3.41 -6.99
N MET A 161 -4.61 -4.22 -8.04
CA MET A 161 -3.36 -4.65 -8.67
C MET A 161 -2.98 -3.62 -9.72
N LEU A 162 -1.72 -3.20 -9.73
CA LEU A 162 -1.20 -2.48 -10.88
C LEU A 162 -1.34 -3.36 -12.13
N SER A 163 -1.79 -2.75 -13.21
CA SER A 163 -1.85 -3.35 -14.55
C SER A 163 -0.76 -2.81 -15.48
N ALA A 164 -0.03 -1.79 -15.02
CA ALA A 164 1.11 -1.17 -15.70
C ALA A 164 2.01 -0.47 -14.67
N SER A 165 3.21 -0.10 -15.10
CA SER A 165 4.07 0.83 -14.35
C SER A 165 3.38 2.19 -14.15
N LEU A 166 3.72 2.84 -13.04
CA LEU A 166 3.09 4.09 -12.62
C LEU A 166 4.15 5.13 -12.25
N ASP A 167 3.89 6.37 -12.59
CA ASP A 167 4.74 7.50 -12.24
C ASP A 167 4.01 8.42 -11.26
N TYR A 168 4.71 8.79 -10.19
CA TYR A 168 4.33 9.84 -9.26
C TYR A 168 5.32 10.99 -9.32
N TYR A 169 4.85 12.19 -9.03
CA TYR A 169 5.63 13.41 -8.98
C TYR A 169 5.57 14.03 -7.59
N VAL A 170 6.71 14.47 -7.09
CA VAL A 170 6.87 15.10 -5.78
C VAL A 170 7.59 16.43 -5.97
N ALA A 171 7.02 17.51 -5.43
CA ALA A 171 7.60 18.85 -5.47
C ALA A 171 7.36 19.57 -4.14
N THR A 172 8.26 20.46 -3.74
CA THR A 172 8.08 21.27 -2.53
C THR A 172 6.86 22.21 -2.62
N THR A 173 6.36 22.47 -3.82
CA THR A 173 5.13 23.23 -4.11
C THR A 173 3.87 22.35 -4.20
N GLY A 174 4.00 21.04 -3.99
CA GLY A 174 2.91 20.07 -4.10
C GLY A 174 1.97 20.05 -2.90
N SER A 175 1.03 19.11 -2.91
CA SER A 175 0.07 18.89 -1.82
C SER A 175 -0.22 17.41 -1.62
N ASP A 176 -0.08 16.92 -0.39
CA ASP A 176 -0.40 15.53 -0.02
C ASP A 176 -1.91 15.31 0.21
N THR A 177 -2.73 16.37 0.15
CA THR A 177 -4.18 16.30 0.41
C THR A 177 -5.03 16.70 -0.77
N LEU A 178 -4.49 17.52 -1.69
CA LEU A 178 -5.23 18.05 -2.84
C LEU A 178 -4.79 17.45 -4.18
N ASN A 179 -3.58 16.92 -4.26
CA ASN A 179 -3.02 16.41 -5.51
C ASN A 179 -2.98 14.89 -5.53
N ASP A 180 -3.06 14.32 -6.74
CA ASP A 180 -2.99 12.88 -7.01
C ASP A 180 -1.56 12.38 -7.27
N GLY A 181 -0.60 13.30 -7.45
CA GLY A 181 0.78 12.97 -7.75
C GLY A 181 1.00 12.44 -9.16
N LEU A 182 -0.03 12.29 -10.01
CA LEU A 182 0.07 11.56 -11.28
C LEU A 182 0.65 12.40 -12.43
N THR A 183 0.78 13.71 -12.23
CA THR A 183 1.38 14.61 -13.20
C THR A 183 2.35 15.59 -12.54
N PRO A 184 3.32 16.16 -13.28
CA PRO A 184 4.19 17.22 -12.76
C PRO A 184 3.43 18.47 -12.31
N GLY A 185 2.21 18.72 -12.82
CA GLY A 185 1.37 19.85 -12.47
C GLY A 185 0.56 19.66 -11.18
N THR A 186 0.38 18.40 -10.76
CA THR A 186 -0.30 18.00 -9.52
C THR A 186 0.59 17.11 -8.67
N PRO A 187 1.79 17.57 -8.25
CA PRO A 187 2.71 16.71 -7.50
C PRO A 187 2.28 16.59 -6.02
N PHE A 188 2.63 15.47 -5.39
CA PHE A 188 2.62 15.36 -3.94
C PHE A 188 3.64 16.34 -3.31
N ALA A 189 3.44 16.69 -2.05
CA ALA A 189 4.39 17.52 -1.29
C ALA A 189 5.57 16.70 -0.76
N THR A 190 5.34 15.42 -0.41
CA THR A 190 6.36 14.58 0.24
C THR A 190 6.58 13.24 -0.45
N VAL A 191 7.83 12.75 -0.41
CA VAL A 191 8.18 11.40 -0.87
C VAL A 191 7.52 10.33 0.01
N GLN A 192 7.41 10.58 1.32
CA GLN A 192 6.75 9.65 2.25
C GLN A 192 5.27 9.45 1.88
N HIS A 193 4.57 10.51 1.45
CA HIS A 193 3.20 10.36 0.99
C HIS A 193 3.10 9.50 -0.28
N ALA A 194 3.98 9.71 -1.27
CA ALA A 194 4.04 8.88 -2.48
C ALA A 194 4.28 7.39 -2.14
N ILE A 195 5.15 7.09 -1.16
CA ILE A 195 5.37 5.72 -0.65
C ILE A 195 4.09 5.17 0.01
N ASN A 196 3.42 5.96 0.86
CA ASN A 196 2.20 5.54 1.54
C ASN A 196 1.06 5.25 0.55
N VAL A 197 0.90 6.08 -0.49
CA VAL A 197 -0.06 5.85 -1.58
C VAL A 197 0.31 4.58 -2.34
N THR A 198 1.61 4.35 -2.60
CA THR A 198 2.08 3.13 -3.27
C THR A 198 1.74 1.86 -2.51
N MET A 199 1.78 1.89 -1.17
CA MET A 199 1.37 0.76 -0.35
C MET A 199 -0.13 0.42 -0.43
N SER A 200 -0.98 1.30 -0.96
CA SER A 200 -2.43 1.04 -1.05
C SER A 200 -2.79 0.00 -2.12
N PHE A 201 -1.87 -0.31 -3.03
CA PHE A 201 -2.06 -1.27 -4.13
C PHE A 201 -0.95 -2.33 -4.17
N ASN A 202 -1.21 -3.43 -4.88
CA ASN A 202 -0.27 -4.51 -5.11
C ASN A 202 0.51 -4.18 -6.39
N LEU A 203 1.84 -4.19 -6.30
CA LEU A 203 2.71 -3.82 -7.41
C LEU A 203 2.59 -4.78 -8.60
N ASN A 204 2.18 -6.04 -8.38
CA ASN A 204 1.86 -7.01 -9.43
C ASN A 204 2.94 -7.19 -10.51
N GLY A 205 4.20 -7.11 -10.11
CA GLY A 205 5.38 -7.21 -10.97
C GLY A 205 5.81 -5.88 -11.62
N TYR A 206 5.04 -4.81 -11.47
CA TYR A 206 5.30 -3.50 -12.07
C TYR A 206 6.19 -2.61 -11.20
N GLN A 207 6.78 -1.60 -11.84
CA GLN A 207 7.56 -0.56 -11.19
C GLN A 207 6.73 0.70 -10.96
N VAL A 208 6.83 1.28 -9.76
CA VAL A 208 6.42 2.66 -9.48
C VAL A 208 7.65 3.56 -9.46
N THR A 209 7.61 4.66 -10.22
CA THR A 209 8.67 5.67 -10.22
C THR A 209 8.18 6.94 -9.56
N ILE A 210 8.92 7.45 -8.58
CA ILE A 210 8.64 8.71 -7.88
C ILE A 210 9.68 9.73 -8.33
N HIS A 211 9.26 10.67 -9.16
CA HIS A 211 10.07 11.78 -9.66
C HIS A 211 10.06 12.92 -8.66
N VAL A 212 11.23 13.28 -8.15
CA VAL A 212 11.38 14.31 -7.12
C VAL A 212 12.02 15.55 -7.74
N ALA A 213 11.26 16.66 -7.74
CA ALA A 213 11.73 17.94 -8.22
C ALA A 213 12.87 18.51 -7.35
N ASN A 214 13.63 19.45 -7.90
CA ASN A 214 14.65 20.16 -7.15
C ASN A 214 14.04 20.84 -5.91
N GLY A 215 14.67 20.66 -4.75
CA GLY A 215 14.15 21.15 -3.50
C GLY A 215 14.84 20.54 -2.29
N VAL A 216 14.43 20.99 -1.11
CA VAL A 216 14.84 20.44 0.18
C VAL A 216 13.63 19.81 0.84
N TYR A 217 13.73 18.52 1.12
CA TYR A 217 12.67 17.70 1.69
C TYR A 217 13.11 17.24 3.07
N ASN A 218 12.42 17.75 4.09
CA ASN A 218 12.74 17.47 5.49
C ASN A 218 11.91 16.30 6.03
N GLY A 219 12.58 15.40 6.76
CA GLY A 219 11.94 14.28 7.46
C GLY A 219 12.50 12.93 7.03
N GLN A 220 12.09 11.89 7.75
CA GLN A 220 12.41 10.52 7.41
C GLN A 220 11.59 10.05 6.20
N ILE A 221 12.25 9.32 5.31
CA ILE A 221 11.64 8.53 4.24
C ILE A 221 11.80 7.06 4.64
N SER A 222 10.70 6.45 5.06
CA SER A 222 10.59 5.04 5.40
C SER A 222 10.19 4.22 4.18
N LEU A 223 10.98 3.19 3.87
CA LEU A 223 10.83 2.29 2.74
C LEU A 223 10.48 0.88 3.25
N PRO A 224 9.17 0.57 3.42
CA PRO A 224 8.69 -0.68 4.01
C PRO A 224 8.64 -1.83 3.01
N LEU A 225 8.21 -3.02 3.42
CA LEU A 225 7.87 -4.09 2.47
C LEU A 225 6.63 -3.69 1.65
N MET A 226 6.76 -3.65 0.32
CA MET A 226 5.64 -3.35 -0.59
C MET A 226 4.72 -4.56 -0.77
N ASN A 227 3.46 -4.30 -1.12
CA ASN A 227 2.48 -5.34 -1.43
C ASN A 227 2.75 -5.94 -2.82
N GLY A 228 2.94 -7.26 -2.87
CA GLY A 228 3.24 -7.97 -4.11
C GLY A 228 4.67 -7.81 -4.62
N SER A 229 5.00 -8.54 -5.68
CA SER A 229 6.28 -8.40 -6.36
C SER A 229 6.32 -7.10 -7.16
N GLY A 230 7.48 -6.46 -7.30
CA GLY A 230 7.62 -5.20 -8.05
C GLY A 230 8.81 -4.38 -7.57
N ALA A 231 8.86 -3.12 -7.99
CA ALA A 231 9.94 -2.20 -7.68
C ALA A 231 9.41 -0.80 -7.37
N VAL A 232 10.09 -0.08 -6.47
CA VAL A 232 9.87 1.36 -6.28
C VAL A 232 11.16 2.11 -6.52
N LYS A 233 11.13 3.02 -7.48
CA LYS A 233 12.27 3.84 -7.87
C LYS A 233 12.02 5.29 -7.48
N ILE A 234 12.93 5.90 -6.74
CA ILE A 234 12.90 7.32 -6.37
C ILE A 234 13.99 8.03 -7.16
N THR A 235 13.60 8.92 -8.06
CA THR A 235 14.50 9.61 -8.97
C THR A 235 14.48 11.11 -8.69
N GLY A 236 15.60 11.64 -8.19
CA GLY A 236 15.84 13.08 -8.09
C GLY A 236 16.39 13.66 -9.40
N ASN A 237 17.53 14.32 -9.30
CA ASN A 237 18.26 14.91 -10.42
C ASN A 237 19.65 14.24 -10.60
N PRO A 238 19.77 13.17 -11.40
CA PRO A 238 21.04 12.47 -11.61
C PRO A 238 22.16 13.33 -12.19
N GLY A 239 21.84 14.43 -12.89
CA GLY A 239 22.83 15.37 -13.43
C GLY A 239 23.34 16.38 -12.39
N SER A 240 22.57 16.63 -11.33
CA SER A 240 22.92 17.52 -10.23
C SER A 240 22.30 17.01 -8.91
N PRO A 241 22.87 15.96 -8.30
CA PRO A 241 22.28 15.33 -7.11
C PRO A 241 22.05 16.31 -5.95
N GLY A 242 22.94 17.30 -5.78
CA GLY A 242 22.83 18.36 -4.78
C GLY A 242 21.59 19.25 -4.91
N SER A 243 20.88 19.22 -6.04
CA SER A 243 19.65 19.98 -6.27
C SER A 243 18.40 19.33 -5.65
N VAL A 244 18.45 18.05 -5.31
CA VAL A 244 17.38 17.34 -4.58
C VAL A 244 17.95 16.88 -3.25
N GLN A 245 17.56 17.52 -2.15
CA GLN A 245 18.15 17.27 -0.83
C GLN A 245 17.14 16.60 0.09
N PHE A 246 17.48 15.40 0.55
CA PHE A 246 16.79 14.73 1.65
C PHE A 246 17.54 15.02 2.94
N THR A 247 16.85 15.66 3.89
CA THR A 247 17.45 16.12 5.15
C THR A 247 16.62 15.69 6.34
N HIS A 248 17.29 15.24 7.40
CA HIS A 248 16.61 14.96 8.67
C HIS A 248 17.47 15.39 9.86
N ASN A 249 16.84 15.97 10.88
CA ASN A 249 17.52 16.46 12.08
C ASN A 249 17.07 15.72 13.36
N LEU A 250 16.40 14.58 13.21
CA LEU A 250 15.87 13.80 14.33
C LEU A 250 15.80 12.31 13.96
N GLY A 251 16.94 11.74 13.56
CA GLY A 251 17.07 10.33 13.18
C GLY A 251 17.42 10.12 11.71
N THR A 252 17.45 8.87 11.29
CA THR A 252 17.86 8.44 9.96
C THR A 252 16.99 9.08 8.87
N THR A 253 17.62 9.53 7.78
CA THR A 253 16.92 10.19 6.66
C THR A 253 16.22 9.19 5.74
N ILE A 254 16.93 8.16 5.27
CA ILE A 254 16.34 7.07 4.49
C ILE A 254 16.41 5.78 5.32
N LEU A 255 15.26 5.28 5.75
CA LEU A 255 15.13 4.05 6.53
C LEU A 255 14.52 2.95 5.66
N CYS A 256 15.31 1.92 5.32
CA CYS A 256 14.92 0.87 4.39
C CYS A 256 14.74 -0.47 5.10
N ALA A 257 13.49 -0.94 5.15
CA ALA A 257 13.10 -2.20 5.80
C ALA A 257 12.51 -3.23 4.80
N GLY A 258 12.15 -2.81 3.59
CA GLY A 258 11.69 -3.68 2.51
C GLY A 258 12.69 -3.80 1.36
N PRO A 259 12.50 -4.78 0.46
CA PRO A 259 13.33 -4.96 -0.72
C PRO A 259 12.73 -4.23 -1.92
N GLY A 260 13.49 -4.19 -3.01
CA GLY A 260 12.98 -3.69 -4.30
C GLY A 260 12.98 -2.17 -4.40
N TYR A 261 13.88 -1.49 -3.69
CA TYR A 261 14.03 -0.05 -3.77
C TYR A 261 15.22 0.38 -4.63
N TRP A 262 15.01 1.43 -5.42
CA TRP A 262 16.04 2.16 -6.13
C TRP A 262 15.98 3.63 -5.75
N LEU A 263 17.12 4.26 -5.52
CA LEU A 263 17.21 5.67 -5.22
C LEU A 263 18.32 6.30 -6.05
N GLU A 264 18.04 7.42 -6.72
CA GLU A 264 19.04 8.09 -7.53
C GLU A 264 18.98 9.61 -7.55
N GLY A 265 20.13 10.24 -7.80
CA GLY A 265 20.21 11.65 -8.16
C GLY A 265 19.83 12.60 -7.03
N CYS A 266 20.19 12.28 -5.79
CA CYS A 266 19.88 13.15 -4.66
C CYS A 266 21.09 13.31 -3.73
N LYS A 267 21.02 14.35 -2.90
CA LYS A 267 21.85 14.53 -1.72
C LYS A 267 21.11 14.04 -0.49
N ILE A 268 21.80 13.31 0.38
CA ILE A 268 21.23 12.80 1.63
C ILE A 268 22.05 13.34 2.79
N SER A 269 21.40 13.83 3.84
CA SER A 269 22.07 14.34 5.05
C SER A 269 21.23 14.12 6.31
N CYS A 270 21.88 13.73 7.40
CA CYS A 270 21.29 13.61 8.72
C CYS A 270 22.13 14.37 9.75
N THR A 271 21.56 15.32 10.49
CA THR A 271 22.32 16.16 11.43
C THR A 271 22.21 15.75 12.89
N ALA A 272 21.32 14.82 13.25
CA ALA A 272 21.22 14.26 14.60
C ALA A 272 20.53 12.90 14.63
N GLY A 273 20.88 12.06 15.62
CA GLY A 273 20.15 10.84 15.95
C GLY A 273 18.82 11.11 16.67
N ASN A 274 18.03 10.05 16.85
CA ASN A 274 16.80 10.06 17.65
C ASN A 274 16.93 9.08 18.82
N PRO A 275 17.33 9.58 20.01
CA PRO A 275 17.55 8.74 21.18
C PRO A 275 16.26 8.08 21.70
N ALA A 276 15.07 8.63 21.39
CA ALA A 276 13.80 8.08 21.86
C ALA A 276 13.49 6.70 21.25
N VAL A 277 14.06 6.40 20.08
CA VAL A 277 13.86 5.13 19.36
C VAL A 277 15.17 4.38 19.09
N GLY A 278 16.28 4.83 19.68
CA GLY A 278 17.60 4.20 19.50
C GLY A 278 18.20 4.36 18.10
N ASP A 279 17.82 5.41 17.36
CA ASP A 279 18.36 5.70 16.03
C ASP A 279 19.58 6.63 16.13
N ASN A 280 20.71 6.22 15.56
CA ASN A 280 21.97 6.98 15.63
C ASN A 280 22.04 8.18 14.66
N GLY A 281 21.12 8.27 13.70
CA GLY A 281 21.08 9.36 12.71
C GLY A 281 21.95 9.09 11.49
N ASN A 282 21.47 8.22 10.61
CA ASN A 282 22.17 7.84 9.38
C ASN A 282 21.61 8.61 8.16
N CYS A 283 22.41 8.76 7.10
CA CYS A 283 21.86 9.19 5.81
C CYS A 283 20.97 8.09 5.23
N LEU A 284 21.55 6.91 5.01
CA LEU A 284 20.83 5.70 4.59
C LEU A 284 21.09 4.57 5.57
N TRP A 285 20.02 3.93 6.04
CA TRP A 285 20.07 2.70 6.83
C TRP A 285 19.16 1.64 6.23
N SER A 286 19.75 0.59 5.66
CA SER A 286 19.03 -0.63 5.29
C SER A 286 19.12 -1.66 6.42
N HIS A 287 17.99 -2.18 6.87
CA HIS A 287 17.92 -3.09 8.00
C HIS A 287 16.83 -4.16 7.88
N GLY A 288 16.89 -5.16 8.76
CA GLY A 288 15.95 -6.28 8.80
C GLY A 288 16.16 -7.28 7.66
N ASN A 289 15.71 -8.52 7.85
CA ASN A 289 15.91 -9.65 6.92
C ASN A 289 15.33 -9.46 5.50
N ASN A 290 14.81 -8.29 5.17
CA ASN A 290 14.23 -7.95 3.88
C ASN A 290 14.65 -6.55 3.38
N GLY A 291 15.43 -5.76 4.13
CA GLY A 291 15.86 -4.44 3.69
C GLY A 291 16.79 -4.53 2.49
N GLY A 292 16.41 -3.92 1.36
CA GLY A 292 17.22 -3.96 0.15
C GLY A 292 17.00 -2.76 -0.75
N ILE A 293 18.05 -1.95 -0.89
CA ILE A 293 18.06 -0.75 -1.72
C ILE A 293 19.29 -0.69 -2.62
N THR A 294 19.10 -0.27 -3.85
CA THR A 294 20.19 0.12 -4.75
C THR A 294 20.24 1.64 -4.89
N VAL A 295 21.41 2.23 -4.68
CA VAL A 295 21.64 3.67 -4.81
C VAL A 295 22.51 3.98 -6.03
N ASN A 296 22.13 5.02 -6.77
CA ASN A 296 22.81 5.47 -7.98
C ASN A 296 23.02 6.99 -7.94
N ASN A 297 24.21 7.49 -8.29
CA ASN A 297 24.44 8.94 -8.40
C ASN A 297 24.05 9.76 -7.15
N ILE A 298 24.56 9.37 -5.98
CA ILE A 298 24.20 10.01 -4.69
C ILE A 298 25.32 10.93 -4.19
N GLU A 299 24.93 12.10 -3.68
CA GLU A 299 25.79 12.97 -2.87
C GLU A 299 25.57 12.71 -1.36
N TRP A 300 26.58 12.19 -0.68
CA TRP A 300 26.56 11.90 0.75
C TRP A 300 27.01 13.13 1.54
N GLY A 301 26.05 13.85 2.11
CA GLY A 301 26.31 14.98 3.00
C GLY A 301 26.60 14.53 4.43
N VAL A 302 26.44 15.44 5.40
CA VAL A 302 26.74 15.14 6.81
C VAL A 302 25.83 14.02 7.33
N ALA A 303 26.38 13.08 8.10
CA ALA A 303 25.62 12.11 8.88
C ALA A 303 26.01 12.21 10.35
N ALA A 304 25.04 12.18 11.27
CA ALA A 304 25.33 12.12 12.70
C ALA A 304 26.09 10.83 13.05
N TYR A 305 25.82 9.73 12.33
CA TYR A 305 26.49 8.45 12.53
C TYR A 305 27.07 7.85 11.25
N GLY A 306 26.26 7.17 10.42
CA GLY A 306 26.72 6.54 9.18
C GLY A 306 26.13 7.20 7.94
N GLN A 307 26.93 7.34 6.87
CA GLN A 307 26.39 7.75 5.57
C GLN A 307 25.69 6.57 4.88
N ILE A 308 26.33 5.41 4.83
CA ILE A 308 25.84 4.23 4.13
C ILE A 308 25.87 3.06 5.10
N VAL A 309 24.68 2.68 5.59
CA VAL A 309 24.55 1.71 6.67
C VAL A 309 23.72 0.51 6.23
N ALA A 310 24.25 -0.69 6.50
CA ALA A 310 23.54 -1.95 6.42
C ALA A 310 23.67 -2.70 7.75
N THR A 311 22.57 -3.10 8.37
CA THR A 311 22.56 -3.95 9.57
C THR A 311 21.48 -5.02 9.49
N ASP A 312 21.52 -6.01 10.38
CA ASP A 312 20.42 -6.95 10.63
C ASP A 312 19.87 -7.64 9.37
N GLY A 313 20.74 -8.13 8.49
CA GLY A 313 20.35 -8.74 7.21
C GLY A 313 20.09 -7.78 6.06
N GLY A 314 20.16 -6.47 6.29
CA GLY A 314 19.95 -5.44 5.27
C GLY A 314 21.02 -5.43 4.18
N THR A 315 20.65 -4.96 2.99
CA THR A 315 21.54 -4.88 1.84
C THR A 315 21.54 -3.49 1.18
N VAL A 316 22.72 -3.00 0.83
CA VAL A 316 22.89 -1.77 0.04
C VAL A 316 23.72 -2.06 -1.20
N GLY A 317 23.10 -1.92 -2.37
CA GLY A 317 23.77 -1.96 -3.66
C GLY A 317 24.21 -0.55 -4.09
N LEU A 318 25.43 -0.41 -4.60
CA LEU A 318 25.95 0.88 -5.10
C LEU A 318 26.29 0.84 -6.60
N THR A 319 25.90 1.89 -7.31
CA THR A 319 26.21 2.12 -8.72
C THR A 319 26.34 3.61 -9.07
N GLY A 320 26.83 3.89 -10.27
CA GLY A 320 27.02 5.26 -10.77
C GLY A 320 28.08 6.05 -10.00
N SER A 321 28.00 7.38 -10.09
CA SER A 321 29.00 8.30 -9.55
C SER A 321 28.56 8.88 -8.21
N HIS A 322 29.32 8.62 -7.14
CA HIS A 322 29.03 9.16 -5.82
C HIS A 322 29.93 10.35 -5.45
N THR A 323 29.38 11.29 -4.70
CA THR A 323 30.13 12.41 -4.12
C THR A 323 30.05 12.35 -2.60
N ILE A 324 31.15 12.57 -1.90
CA ILE A 324 31.20 12.68 -0.43
C ILE A 324 31.41 14.15 -0.09
N SER A 325 30.35 14.83 0.37
CA SER A 325 30.36 16.26 0.68
C SER A 325 30.24 16.58 2.17
N GLY A 326 30.13 15.57 3.03
CA GLY A 326 30.06 15.75 4.48
C GLY A 326 30.79 14.68 5.28
N SER A 327 30.95 14.98 6.57
CA SER A 327 31.59 14.13 7.58
C SER A 327 30.59 13.21 8.27
N ALA A 328 31.09 12.12 8.86
CA ALA A 328 30.29 11.15 9.62
C ALA A 328 31.17 10.41 10.66
N THR A 329 30.59 9.50 11.44
CA THR A 329 31.39 8.51 12.17
C THR A 329 31.93 7.45 11.21
N TYR A 330 31.08 6.98 10.28
CA TYR A 330 31.43 6.01 9.26
C TYR A 330 30.90 6.41 7.88
N HIS A 331 31.69 6.24 6.83
CA HIS A 331 31.15 6.35 5.46
C HIS A 331 30.37 5.09 5.12
N PHE A 332 31.03 3.93 5.22
CA PHE A 332 30.40 2.61 5.14
C PHE A 332 30.35 1.95 6.52
N TRP A 333 29.17 1.46 6.91
CA TRP A 333 29.00 0.67 8.12
C TRP A 333 28.14 -0.56 7.83
N CYS A 334 28.71 -1.75 8.03
CA CYS A 334 28.07 -3.02 7.71
C CYS A 334 28.22 -4.01 8.87
N GLN A 335 27.12 -4.37 9.53
CA GLN A 335 27.14 -5.30 10.67
C GLN A 335 25.98 -6.29 10.66
N VAL A 336 26.06 -7.34 11.48
CA VAL A 336 24.95 -8.29 11.75
C VAL A 336 24.40 -8.90 10.47
N ASN A 337 25.20 -9.76 9.83
CA ASN A 337 24.80 -10.53 8.64
C ASN A 337 24.30 -9.67 7.45
N SER A 338 24.78 -8.43 7.32
CA SER A 338 24.40 -7.50 6.25
C SER A 338 25.43 -7.46 5.12
N LEU A 339 25.04 -6.80 4.02
CA LEU A 339 25.86 -6.72 2.81
C LEU A 339 25.86 -5.30 2.22
N ILE A 340 27.04 -4.73 1.99
CA ILE A 340 27.23 -3.56 1.13
C ILE A 340 28.02 -4.01 -0.10
N ILE A 341 27.44 -3.87 -1.30
CA ILE A 341 27.96 -4.50 -2.52
C ILE A 341 27.86 -3.61 -3.75
N LEU A 342 28.76 -3.83 -4.70
CA LEU A 342 28.66 -3.34 -6.07
C LEU A 342 27.42 -3.90 -6.81
N ASN A 343 26.60 -3.05 -7.45
CA ASN A 343 25.43 -3.50 -8.23
C ASN A 343 25.05 -2.49 -9.35
N PRO A 344 25.48 -2.60 -10.63
CA PRO A 344 25.98 -3.75 -11.39
C PRO A 344 27.48 -3.63 -11.79
N VAL A 345 27.96 -4.46 -12.73
CA VAL A 345 29.37 -4.79 -13.06
C VAL A 345 30.37 -3.63 -13.20
N THR A 346 29.92 -2.39 -13.48
CA THR A 346 30.80 -1.20 -13.57
C THR A 346 31.01 -0.56 -12.19
N ARG A 347 32.26 -0.52 -11.73
CA ARG A 347 32.63 0.07 -10.42
C ARG A 347 32.26 1.56 -10.34
N PRO A 348 31.59 2.02 -9.27
CA PRO A 348 31.29 3.42 -9.02
C PRO A 348 32.52 4.31 -9.01
N THR A 349 32.39 5.53 -9.52
CA THR A 349 33.40 6.58 -9.32
C THR A 349 33.07 7.38 -8.07
N TRP A 350 34.08 7.79 -7.32
CA TRP A 350 33.94 8.56 -6.09
C TRP A 350 34.65 9.90 -6.19
N ASN A 351 33.98 10.97 -5.78
CA ASN A 351 34.54 12.31 -5.69
C ASN A 351 34.43 12.84 -4.26
N ILE A 352 35.54 13.34 -3.72
CA ILE A 352 35.60 13.93 -2.39
C ILE A 352 36.12 15.37 -2.55
N PRO A 353 35.25 16.34 -2.89
CA PRO A 353 35.67 17.67 -3.33
C PRO A 353 36.18 18.57 -2.19
N ALA A 354 35.84 18.26 -0.94
CA ALA A 354 36.18 19.08 0.23
C ALA A 354 36.56 18.18 1.43
N PRO A 355 37.18 18.72 2.48
CA PRO A 355 37.54 17.96 3.68
C PRO A 355 36.35 17.21 4.29
N ALA A 356 36.54 15.90 4.54
CA ALA A 356 35.56 15.03 5.18
C ALA A 356 36.25 14.19 6.27
N SER A 357 35.67 14.18 7.46
CA SER A 357 36.21 13.44 8.60
C SER A 357 35.33 12.23 8.93
N PHE A 358 35.97 11.07 9.12
CA PHE A 358 35.35 9.82 9.57
C PHE A 358 35.95 9.39 10.90
N SER A 359 35.31 9.80 12.00
CA SER A 359 35.87 9.67 13.35
C SER A 359 36.03 8.22 13.81
N GLY A 360 35.22 7.29 13.30
CA GLY A 360 35.38 5.85 13.53
C GLY A 360 36.28 5.20 12.49
N ALA A 361 35.79 5.10 11.25
CA ALA A 361 36.54 4.64 10.09
C ALA A 361 35.82 5.02 8.79
N PHE A 362 36.52 5.10 7.67
CA PHE A 362 35.90 5.25 6.36
C PHE A 362 35.04 4.00 6.05
N CYS A 363 35.57 2.79 6.23
CA CYS A 363 34.81 1.55 6.11
C CYS A 363 34.88 0.74 7.41
N TYR A 364 33.74 0.41 8.01
CA TYR A 364 33.66 -0.45 9.18
C TYR A 364 32.75 -1.66 8.95
N THR A 365 33.31 -2.86 9.11
CA THR A 365 32.56 -4.11 9.13
C THR A 365 32.70 -4.83 10.47
N SER A 366 31.62 -5.44 10.96
CA SER A 366 31.62 -6.26 12.19
C SER A 366 30.53 -7.32 12.14
N MET A 367 30.51 -8.27 13.08
CA MET A 367 29.41 -9.23 13.31
C MET A 367 28.90 -9.88 12.01
N LEU A 368 29.78 -10.54 11.25
CA LEU A 368 29.47 -11.16 9.94
C LEU A 368 28.99 -10.19 8.84
N GLY A 369 29.15 -8.88 9.02
CA GLY A 369 28.94 -7.90 7.96
C GLY A 369 29.94 -8.10 6.82
N VAL A 370 29.47 -7.93 5.59
CA VAL A 370 30.28 -8.12 4.39
C VAL A 370 30.24 -6.86 3.53
N TRP A 371 31.42 -6.30 3.25
CA TRP A 371 31.59 -5.23 2.27
C TRP A 371 32.30 -5.78 1.04
N VAL A 372 31.72 -5.62 -0.15
CA VAL A 372 32.22 -6.23 -1.40
C VAL A 372 32.34 -5.21 -2.52
N ASN A 373 33.51 -4.60 -2.58
CA ASN A 373 34.04 -3.81 -3.70
C ASN A 373 33.12 -2.73 -4.35
N PRO A 374 32.30 -1.95 -3.63
CA PRO A 374 31.54 -0.84 -4.21
C PRO A 374 32.37 0.41 -4.56
N MET A 375 33.69 0.42 -4.30
CA MET A 375 34.56 1.55 -4.65
C MET A 375 35.39 1.31 -5.90
N GLY A 376 35.23 2.17 -6.91
CA GLY A 376 36.11 2.26 -8.08
C GLY A 376 37.05 3.46 -7.99
N THR A 377 37.25 4.15 -9.12
CA THR A 377 38.14 5.32 -9.19
C THR A 377 37.69 6.41 -8.22
N THR A 378 38.59 6.81 -7.32
CA THR A 378 38.29 7.79 -6.27
C THR A 378 39.22 9.00 -6.40
N THR A 379 38.64 10.19 -6.38
CA THR A 379 39.35 11.49 -6.41
C THR A 379 39.19 12.20 -5.07
N GLY A 380 40.19 13.00 -4.68
CA GLY A 380 40.16 13.73 -3.40
C GLY A 380 40.57 12.91 -2.17
N TYR A 381 41.39 11.85 -2.31
CA TYR A 381 41.91 11.06 -1.17
C TYR A 381 42.51 11.91 -0.04
N GLY A 382 43.22 12.97 -0.39
CA GLY A 382 43.87 13.87 0.58
C GLY A 382 42.90 14.69 1.43
N ASN A 383 41.61 14.72 1.07
CA ASN A 383 40.59 15.44 1.83
C ASN A 383 40.03 14.62 3.00
N VAL A 384 40.41 13.35 3.15
CA VAL A 384 39.83 12.48 4.17
C VAL A 384 40.72 12.35 5.39
N THR A 385 40.17 12.64 6.57
CA THR A 385 40.78 12.35 7.87
C THR A 385 40.03 11.23 8.58
N GLY A 386 40.75 10.33 9.25
CA GLY A 386 40.18 9.17 9.94
C GLY A 386 40.87 7.85 9.59
N LYS A 387 40.40 6.78 10.22
CA LYS A 387 40.88 5.41 9.99
C LYS A 387 40.40 4.91 8.63
N LYS A 388 41.28 4.31 7.83
CA LYS A 388 40.93 3.78 6.49
C LYS A 388 39.86 2.70 6.55
N TYR A 389 40.04 1.73 7.43
CA TYR A 389 39.07 0.65 7.62
C TYR A 389 39.19 0.01 9.00
N GLN A 390 38.12 -0.65 9.42
CA GLN A 390 38.12 -1.58 10.55
C GLN A 390 37.30 -2.81 10.17
N ALA A 391 37.86 -4.00 10.36
CA ALA A 391 37.13 -5.27 10.23
C ALA A 391 37.31 -6.10 11.49
N ASP A 392 36.23 -6.43 12.18
CA ASP A 392 36.27 -7.28 13.37
C ASP A 392 35.11 -8.29 13.44
N MET A 393 35.11 -9.14 14.47
CA MET A 393 34.04 -10.12 14.74
C MET A 393 33.63 -10.95 13.51
N ASN A 394 34.61 -11.60 12.89
CA ASN A 394 34.44 -12.45 11.70
C ASN A 394 33.80 -11.75 10.47
N SER A 395 33.82 -10.43 10.42
CA SER A 395 33.38 -9.67 9.24
C SER A 395 34.42 -9.67 8.12
N THR A 396 34.01 -9.28 6.92
CA THR A 396 34.90 -9.27 5.75
C THR A 396 34.79 -7.97 4.97
N ILE A 397 35.94 -7.40 4.63
CA ILE A 397 36.10 -6.33 3.64
C ILE A 397 36.82 -6.91 2.42
N VAL A 398 36.09 -7.05 1.32
CA VAL A 398 36.59 -7.59 0.04
C VAL A 398 36.80 -6.44 -0.94
N THR A 399 38.03 -6.00 -1.10
CA THR A 399 38.45 -4.96 -2.05
C THR A 399 39.12 -5.55 -3.28
N GLY A 400 39.90 -6.64 -3.12
CA GLY A 400 40.84 -7.11 -4.14
C GLY A 400 41.93 -6.08 -4.45
N GLN A 401 42.23 -5.18 -3.51
CA GLN A 401 43.20 -4.09 -3.61
C GLN A 401 44.06 -4.02 -2.34
N GLY A 402 45.15 -3.25 -2.36
CA GLY A 402 46.01 -3.11 -1.19
C GLY A 402 45.35 -2.32 -0.04
N VAL A 403 45.90 -2.45 1.18
CA VAL A 403 45.41 -1.82 2.44
C VAL A 403 45.22 -0.29 2.40
N ASN A 404 45.73 0.37 1.36
CA ASN A 404 45.57 1.80 1.13
C ASN A 404 44.40 2.15 0.19
N HIS A 405 43.55 1.17 -0.15
CA HIS A 405 42.41 1.38 -1.05
C HIS A 405 41.42 2.42 -0.51
N PHE A 406 41.15 2.43 0.80
CA PHE A 406 40.29 3.44 1.41
C PHE A 406 41.07 4.72 1.75
N PRO A 407 40.45 5.91 1.61
CA PRO A 407 41.06 7.16 2.01
C PRO A 407 41.09 7.31 3.54
N GLY A 408 41.95 8.19 4.04
CA GLY A 408 42.17 8.40 5.48
C GLY A 408 43.65 8.51 5.85
N ASN A 409 43.94 9.21 6.95
CA ASN A 409 45.29 9.46 7.46
C ASN A 409 45.71 8.50 8.59
N VAL A 410 44.80 7.64 9.06
CA VAL A 410 45.09 6.61 10.08
C VAL A 410 45.00 5.22 9.45
N ALA A 411 45.98 4.36 9.72
CA ALA A 411 46.05 2.99 9.18
C ALA A 411 44.82 2.15 9.57
N GLY A 412 44.38 1.27 8.67
CA GLY A 412 43.28 0.34 8.96
C GLY A 412 43.69 -0.79 9.89
N ALA A 413 42.70 -1.48 10.47
CA ALA A 413 42.92 -2.55 11.43
C ALA A 413 41.96 -3.74 11.23
N THR A 414 42.45 -4.94 11.57
CA THR A 414 41.67 -6.17 11.62
C THR A 414 41.81 -6.81 13.00
N SER A 415 40.73 -7.36 13.58
CA SER A 415 40.78 -8.07 14.86
C SER A 415 39.68 -9.14 14.95
N THR A 416 39.75 -10.05 15.94
CA THR A 416 38.67 -11.02 16.24
C THR A 416 38.13 -11.75 14.99
N GLY A 417 39.05 -12.23 14.14
CA GLY A 417 38.73 -12.96 12.91
C GLY A 417 38.23 -12.10 11.73
N GLY A 418 38.16 -10.78 11.87
CA GLY A 418 37.85 -9.87 10.77
C GLY A 418 38.93 -9.90 9.68
N GLN A 419 38.52 -9.85 8.41
CA GLN A 419 39.42 -9.99 7.27
C GLN A 419 39.35 -8.79 6.33
N TYR A 420 40.52 -8.43 5.80
CA TYR A 420 40.68 -7.48 4.70
C TYR A 420 41.39 -8.19 3.56
N MET A 421 40.76 -8.23 2.38
CA MET A 421 41.22 -9.01 1.23
C MET A 421 41.07 -8.29 -0.10
#